data_AF-A0A829Y4S0-F1
#
_entry.id   AF-A0A829Y4S0-F1
#
_cell.length_a   1.000
_cell.length_b   1.000
_cell.length_c   1.000
_cell.angle_alpha   90.00
_cell.angle_beta   90.00
_cell.angle_gamma   90.00
#
_symmetry.space_group_name_H-M   'P 1'
#
loop_
_entity.id
_entity.type
_entity.pdbx_description
1 polymer ?
#
loop_
_entity_poly.entity_id
_entity_poly.type
_entity_poly.pdbx_seq_one_letter_code
_entity_poly.pdbx_strand_id
1 'polypeptide(L)'
;MVDDFDSHPPRRWLKRLVIWTLVLAIVLGSAWTWFSLNWSYSEGERAGVLQKFSRKGWICKTYEGELALYIVGGVAPQIWHFSTRDSQLAAELTKNVGRDMRLQYSEHRGVPTNCFAETPYFATGFTVIQR
;
A
#
# COMPACT_ATOMS: atom_id res chain seq x y z
N MET A 1 -14.70 -56.81 -24.63
CA MET A 1 -14.27 -56.27 -23.31
C MET A 1 -13.40 -55.06 -23.53
N VAL A 2 -14.03 -53.89 -23.70
CA VAL A 2 -13.43 -52.60 -23.36
C VAL A 2 -14.63 -51.78 -22.88
N ASP A 3 -15.00 -51.96 -21.61
CA ASP A 3 -16.03 -51.16 -20.98
C ASP A 3 -15.45 -49.77 -20.70
N ASP A 4 -15.96 -48.83 -21.49
CA ASP A 4 -16.12 -47.40 -21.31
C ASP A 4 -15.60 -46.83 -19.98
N PHE A 5 -14.45 -46.14 -20.05
CA PHE A 5 -13.85 -45.39 -18.95
C PHE A 5 -14.39 -43.95 -18.90
N ASP A 6 -15.70 -43.75 -19.14
CA ASP A 6 -16.26 -42.39 -19.17
C ASP A 6 -16.63 -41.90 -17.76
N SER A 7 -15.59 -41.62 -16.97
CA SER A 7 -15.70 -41.05 -15.64
C SER A 7 -15.91 -39.53 -15.70
N HIS A 8 -17.03 -39.08 -16.27
CA HIS A 8 -17.46 -37.70 -16.13
C HIS A 8 -17.89 -37.44 -14.67
N PRO A 9 -17.14 -36.65 -13.88
CA PRO A 9 -17.51 -36.43 -12.49
C PRO A 9 -18.88 -35.75 -12.45
N PRO A 10 -19.78 -36.17 -11.54
CA PRO A 10 -21.13 -35.63 -11.50
C PRO A 10 -21.02 -34.11 -11.34
N ARG A 11 -21.80 -33.37 -12.12
CA ARG A 11 -21.77 -31.90 -12.23
C ARG A 11 -21.82 -31.17 -10.88
N ARG A 12 -22.27 -31.83 -9.80
CA ARG A 12 -22.25 -31.37 -8.40
C ARG A 12 -20.86 -31.42 -7.74
N TRP A 13 -20.02 -32.40 -8.05
CA TRP A 13 -18.64 -32.51 -7.55
C TRP A 13 -17.74 -31.43 -8.15
N LEU A 14 -17.83 -31.20 -9.47
CA LEU A 14 -17.08 -30.12 -10.12
C LEU A 14 -17.45 -28.75 -9.55
N LYS A 15 -18.75 -28.49 -9.31
CA LYS A 15 -19.22 -27.26 -8.64
C LYS A 15 -18.65 -27.12 -7.23
N ARG A 16 -18.64 -28.20 -6.44
CA ARG A 16 -18.06 -28.18 -5.08
C ARG A 16 -16.57 -27.89 -5.13
N LEU A 17 -15.82 -28.53 -6.03
CA LEU A 17 -14.40 -28.26 -6.19
C LEU A 17 -14.15 -26.80 -6.53
N VAL A 18 -14.85 -26.23 -7.53
CA VAL A 18 -14.72 -24.82 -7.92
C VAL A 18 -15.01 -23.88 -6.75
N ILE A 19 -16.06 -24.16 -5.96
CA ILE A 19 -16.36 -23.36 -4.77
C ILE A 19 -15.22 -23.45 -3.74
N TRP A 20 -14.71 -24.65 -3.47
CA TRP A 20 -13.61 -24.83 -2.53
C TRP A 20 -12.32 -24.14 -2.99
N THR A 21 -11.97 -24.19 -4.28
CA THR A 21 -10.82 -23.45 -4.81
C THR A 21 -11.01 -21.95 -4.72
N LEU A 22 -12.21 -21.43 -5.01
CA LEU A 22 -12.49 -19.99 -4.86
C LEU A 22 -12.39 -19.55 -3.40
N VAL A 23 -12.95 -20.31 -2.47
CA VAL A 23 -12.84 -20.03 -1.03
C VAL A 23 -11.38 -20.05 -0.58
N LEU A 24 -10.61 -21.06 -0.99
CA LEU A 24 -9.19 -21.15 -0.68
C LEU A 24 -8.40 -19.95 -1.22
N ALA A 25 -8.68 -19.53 -2.46
CA ALA A 25 -8.04 -18.37 -3.08
C ALA A 25 -8.35 -17.08 -2.30
N ILE A 26 -9.59 -16.88 -1.87
CA ILE A 26 -9.98 -15.73 -1.05
C ILE A 26 -9.27 -15.75 0.31
N VAL A 27 -9.22 -16.91 0.98
CA VAL A 27 -8.54 -17.07 2.28
C VAL A 27 -7.06 -16.75 2.14
N LEU A 28 -6.38 -17.33 1.15
CA LEU A 28 -4.96 -17.09 0.91
C LEU A 28 -4.67 -15.63 0.54
N GLY A 29 -5.50 -15.02 -0.33
CA GLY A 29 -5.36 -13.62 -0.70
C GLY A 29 -5.56 -12.68 0.49
N SER A 30 -6.51 -12.98 1.36
CA SER A 30 -6.77 -12.21 2.59
C SER A 30 -5.61 -12.33 3.57
N ALA A 31 -5.11 -13.54 3.79
CA ALA A 31 -3.97 -13.81 4.67
C ALA A 31 -2.70 -13.12 4.17
N TRP A 32 -2.42 -13.19 2.86
CA TRP A 32 -1.29 -12.50 2.24
C TRP A 32 -1.40 -10.98 2.38
N THR A 33 -2.57 -10.41 2.10
CA THR A 33 -2.81 -8.98 2.26
C THR A 33 -2.56 -8.54 3.70
N TRP A 34 -3.10 -9.27 4.67
CA TRP A 34 -2.88 -8.99 6.08
C TRP A 34 -1.39 -9.06 6.44
N PHE A 35 -0.68 -10.11 6.01
CA PHE A 35 0.75 -10.26 6.25
C PHE A 35 1.56 -9.11 5.63
N SER A 36 1.35 -8.82 4.35
CA SER A 36 2.07 -7.76 3.61
C SER A 36 1.85 -6.36 4.20
N LEU A 37 0.69 -6.09 4.81
CA LEU A 37 0.40 -4.79 5.41
C LEU A 37 0.90 -4.65 6.84
N ASN A 38 1.23 -5.74 7.53
CA ASN A 38 1.74 -5.71 8.91
C ASN A 38 3.25 -6.00 9.00
N TRP A 39 3.86 -6.53 7.94
CA TRP A 39 5.27 -6.85 7.92
C TRP A 39 6.10 -5.71 7.32
N SER A 40 6.85 -5.03 8.17
CA SER A 40 7.83 -4.03 7.76
C SER A 40 9.10 -4.70 7.22
N TYR A 41 9.41 -4.47 5.94
CA TYR A 41 10.66 -4.91 5.32
C TYR A 41 11.84 -4.01 5.73
N SER A 42 11.59 -2.70 5.83
CA SER A 42 12.59 -1.70 6.16
C SER A 42 11.93 -0.53 6.89
N GLU A 43 12.62 0.05 7.86
CA GLU A 43 12.17 1.23 8.60
C GLU A 43 13.23 2.31 8.47
N GLY A 44 12.81 3.56 8.35
CA GLY A 44 13.75 4.66 8.24
C GLY A 44 13.10 6.03 8.26
N GLU A 45 13.93 7.02 8.02
CA GLU A 45 13.53 8.42 7.99
C GLU A 45 13.99 9.09 6.70
N ARG A 46 13.20 10.03 6.19
CA ARG A 46 13.59 10.93 5.09
C ARG A 46 13.23 12.35 5.46
N ALA A 47 14.16 13.29 5.24
CA ALA A 47 13.91 14.71 5.46
C ALA A 47 13.66 15.42 4.13
N GLY A 48 12.80 16.42 4.16
CA GLY A 48 12.46 17.22 2.99
C GLY A 48 11.24 18.10 3.22
N VAL A 49 10.84 18.82 2.19
CA VAL A 49 9.63 19.66 2.24
C VAL A 49 8.43 18.84 1.77
N LEU A 50 7.35 18.84 2.57
CA LEU A 50 6.09 18.22 2.17
C LEU A 50 5.44 19.07 1.07
N GLN A 51 5.68 18.71 -0.18
CA GLN A 51 5.28 19.52 -1.32
C GLN A 51 3.79 19.34 -1.64
N LYS A 52 3.28 18.12 -1.51
CA LYS A 52 1.89 17.80 -1.83
C LYS A 52 1.41 16.67 -0.94
N PHE A 53 0.15 16.77 -0.53
CA PHE A 53 -0.54 15.71 0.19
C PHE A 53 -2.00 15.73 -0.25
N SER A 54 -2.51 14.57 -0.68
CA SER A 54 -3.85 14.49 -1.26
C SER A 54 -4.48 13.14 -1.01
N ARG A 55 -5.81 13.14 -0.82
CA ARG A 55 -6.60 11.91 -0.77
C ARG A 55 -7.11 11.59 -2.17
N LYS A 56 -6.49 10.62 -2.85
CA LYS A 56 -6.80 10.26 -4.24
C LYS A 56 -7.23 8.80 -4.38
N GLY A 57 -7.90 8.51 -5.48
CA GLY A 57 -8.47 7.20 -5.79
C GLY A 57 -9.91 7.27 -6.28
N TRP A 58 -10.26 6.40 -7.23
CA TRP A 58 -11.62 6.29 -7.79
C TRP A 58 -12.51 5.37 -6.95
N ILE A 59 -12.04 4.14 -6.69
CA ILE A 59 -12.78 3.11 -5.94
C ILE A 59 -12.34 3.09 -4.47
N CYS A 60 -11.02 3.02 -4.25
CA CYS A 60 -10.40 3.04 -2.93
C CYS A 60 -9.61 4.35 -2.79
N LYS A 61 -10.03 5.23 -1.88
CA LYS A 61 -9.31 6.48 -1.63
C LYS A 61 -8.22 6.30 -0.60
N THR A 62 -6.97 6.53 -0.98
CA THR A 62 -5.78 6.49 -0.11
C THR A 62 -5.21 7.91 0.06
N TYR A 63 -4.43 8.11 1.12
CA TYR A 63 -3.72 9.36 1.36
C TYR A 63 -2.29 9.24 0.84
N GLU A 64 -1.92 10.16 -0.03
CA GLU A 64 -0.71 10.08 -0.83
C GLU A 64 0.03 11.40 -0.76
N GLY A 65 1.33 11.33 -0.44
CA GLY A 65 2.20 12.46 -0.19
C GLY A 65 3.43 12.48 -1.09
N GLU A 66 3.98 13.67 -1.27
CA GLU A 66 5.19 13.94 -2.04
C GLU A 66 6.15 14.77 -1.17
N LEU A 67 7.35 14.24 -0.95
CA LEU A 67 8.40 14.87 -0.18
C LEU A 67 9.56 15.27 -1.11
N ALA A 68 9.89 16.56 -1.15
CA ALA A 68 11.05 17.06 -1.88
C ALA A 68 12.30 16.96 -0.99
N LEU A 69 13.19 15.98 -1.26
CA LEU A 69 14.28 15.59 -0.35
C LEU A 69 15.42 16.60 -0.23
N TYR A 70 15.70 17.36 -1.29
CA TYR A 70 16.74 18.38 -1.30
C TYR A 70 16.29 19.54 -2.18
N ILE A 71 16.47 20.76 -1.69
CA ILE A 71 16.17 21.97 -2.46
C ILE A 71 17.49 22.67 -2.72
N VAL A 72 18.07 22.43 -3.90
CA VAL A 72 19.26 23.11 -4.39
C VAL A 72 18.82 24.07 -5.50
N GLY A 73 19.16 25.35 -5.37
CA GLY A 73 18.79 26.36 -6.37
C GLY A 73 19.27 25.98 -7.77
N GLY A 74 18.37 26.02 -8.76
CA GLY A 74 18.67 25.67 -10.15
C GLY A 74 18.61 24.17 -10.47
N VAL A 75 18.35 23.30 -9.48
CA VAL A 75 18.20 21.85 -9.69
C VAL A 75 16.83 21.39 -9.22
N ALA A 76 16.17 20.55 -10.03
CA ALA A 76 14.89 19.96 -9.63
C ALA A 76 15.10 19.03 -8.41
N PRO A 77 14.30 19.18 -7.35
CA PRO A 77 14.38 18.31 -6.17
C PRO A 77 14.04 16.88 -6.54
N GLN A 78 14.67 15.89 -5.89
CA GLN A 78 14.19 14.51 -5.96
C GLN A 78 12.89 14.42 -5.17
N ILE A 79 11.81 14.06 -5.87
CA ILE A 79 10.51 13.80 -5.28
C ILE A 79 10.47 12.36 -4.79
N TRP A 80 10.13 12.20 -3.53
CA TRP A 80 9.84 10.91 -2.95
C TRP A 80 8.36 10.80 -2.59
N HIS A 81 7.75 9.71 -3.03
CA HIS A 81 6.34 9.44 -2.81
C HIS A 81 6.17 8.51 -1.63
N PHE A 82 5.16 8.81 -0.81
CA PHE A 82 4.78 7.98 0.32
C PHE A 82 3.26 7.94 0.44
N SER A 83 2.76 6.92 1.12
CA SER A 83 1.34 6.72 1.37
C SER A 83 1.10 6.71 2.88
N THR A 84 -0.11 7.03 3.32
CA THR A 84 -0.51 6.78 4.72
C THR A 84 -1.94 6.27 4.79
N ARG A 85 -2.18 5.40 5.77
CA ARG A 85 -3.49 4.81 6.04
C ARG A 85 -4.13 5.38 7.30
N ASP A 86 -3.33 6.00 8.16
CA ASP A 86 -3.82 6.60 9.39
C ASP A 86 -4.45 7.95 9.10
N SER A 87 -5.75 8.05 9.35
CA SER A 87 -6.53 9.27 9.17
C SER A 87 -6.09 10.42 10.08
N GLN A 88 -5.56 10.12 11.28
CA GLN A 88 -5.09 11.14 12.23
C GLN A 88 -3.79 11.75 11.70
N LEU A 89 -2.81 10.90 11.39
CA LEU A 89 -1.56 11.32 10.75
C LEU A 89 -1.82 12.06 9.43
N ALA A 90 -2.76 11.59 8.61
CA ALA A 90 -3.14 12.28 7.38
C ALA A 90 -3.69 13.69 7.62
N ALA A 91 -4.52 13.88 8.65
CA ALA A 91 -5.05 15.20 8.99
C ALA A 91 -3.93 16.15 9.47
N GLU A 92 -2.95 15.63 10.21
CA GLU A 92 -1.79 16.40 10.65
C GLU A 92 -0.85 16.78 9.50
N LEU A 93 -0.54 15.83 8.62
CA LEU A 93 0.27 16.08 7.41
C LEU A 93 -0.41 17.10 6.49
N THR A 94 -1.73 17.03 6.33
CA THR A 94 -2.50 18.01 5.54
C THR A 94 -2.32 19.44 6.05
N LYS A 95 -2.23 19.63 7.37
CA LYS A 95 -2.01 20.95 7.99
C LYS A 95 -0.58 21.46 7.85
N ASN A 96 0.37 20.57 7.57
CA ASN A 96 1.81 20.88 7.50
C ASN A 96 2.36 20.86 6.06
N VAL A 97 1.51 20.88 5.04
CA VAL A 97 1.95 21.02 3.64
C VAL A 97 2.73 22.33 3.46
N GLY A 98 3.86 22.25 2.77
CA GLY A 98 4.81 23.34 2.56
C GLY A 98 5.86 23.49 3.67
N ARG A 99 5.80 22.71 4.75
CA ARG A 99 6.79 22.73 5.83
C ARG A 99 7.94 21.77 5.56
N ASP A 100 9.13 22.15 6.03
CA ASP A 100 10.30 21.28 6.11
C ASP A 100 10.11 20.30 7.27
N MET A 101 10.25 19.01 6.99
CA MET A 101 9.97 17.95 7.97
C MET A 101 10.82 16.71 7.73
N ARG A 102 10.98 15.95 8.80
CA ARG A 102 11.52 14.60 8.77
C ARG A 102 10.37 13.61 8.90
N LEU A 103 10.17 12.79 7.89
CA LEU A 103 9.12 11.78 7.84
C LEU A 103 9.70 10.41 8.25
N GLN A 104 9.08 9.78 9.23
CA GLN A 104 9.32 8.37 9.57
C GLN A 104 8.45 7.48 8.69
N TYR A 105 9.02 6.39 8.17
CA TYR A 105 8.29 5.46 7.30
C TYR A 105 8.66 4.00 7.55
N SER A 106 7.72 3.11 7.23
CA SER A 106 7.93 1.68 7.07
C SER A 106 7.70 1.26 5.62
N GLU A 107 8.62 0.48 5.06
CA GLU A 107 8.53 -0.09 3.71
C GLU A 107 7.89 -1.47 3.81
N HIS A 108 6.71 -1.63 3.21
CA HIS A 108 5.99 -2.90 3.18
C HIS A 108 6.01 -3.42 1.75
N ARG A 109 6.68 -4.56 1.53
CA ARG A 109 6.83 -5.17 0.19
C ARG A 109 5.73 -6.17 -0.10
N GLY A 110 5.31 -6.22 -1.37
CA GLY A 110 4.34 -7.21 -1.84
C GLY A 110 2.88 -6.87 -1.51
N VAL A 111 2.57 -5.59 -1.24
CA VAL A 111 1.18 -5.12 -1.10
C VAL A 111 0.43 -5.40 -2.41
N PRO A 112 -0.62 -6.24 -2.40
CA PRO A 112 -1.14 -6.84 -3.61
C PRO A 112 -1.98 -5.89 -4.48
N THR A 113 -2.45 -4.76 -3.93
CA THR A 113 -3.29 -3.82 -4.69
C THR A 113 -3.04 -2.37 -4.29
N ASN A 114 -3.26 -1.46 -5.25
CA ASN A 114 -3.20 -0.01 -5.02
C ASN A 114 -4.37 0.52 -4.19
N CYS A 115 -5.36 -0.32 -3.85
CA CYS A 115 -6.41 0.05 -2.90
C CYS A 115 -5.87 0.28 -1.48
N PHE A 116 -4.66 -0.21 -1.19
CA PHE A 116 -4.06 -0.07 0.13
C PHE A 116 -3.07 1.09 0.26
N ALA A 117 -2.34 1.39 -0.82
CA ALA A 117 -1.42 2.50 -1.00
C ALA A 117 -0.91 2.52 -2.45
N GLU A 118 -0.52 3.67 -2.97
CA GLU A 118 0.17 3.73 -4.27
C GLU A 118 1.67 3.39 -4.18
N THR A 119 2.24 3.46 -2.98
CA THR A 119 3.65 3.20 -2.75
C THR A 119 3.85 2.14 -1.66
N PRO A 120 4.99 1.42 -1.64
CA PRO A 120 5.31 0.52 -0.55
C PRO A 120 5.73 1.27 0.73
N TYR A 121 5.85 2.60 0.70
CA TYR A 121 6.34 3.40 1.81
C TYR A 121 5.18 4.00 2.59
N PHE A 122 4.98 3.52 3.81
CA PHE A 122 3.92 3.96 4.69
C PHE A 122 4.47 4.95 5.72
N ALA A 123 3.96 6.18 5.74
CA ALA A 123 4.32 7.14 6.77
C ALA A 123 3.77 6.66 8.13
N THR A 124 4.66 6.59 9.12
CA THR A 124 4.35 6.19 10.49
C THR A 124 4.41 7.36 11.47
N GLY A 125 5.09 8.45 11.09
CA GLY A 125 5.20 9.66 11.90
C GLY A 125 5.92 10.78 11.15
N PHE A 126 5.96 11.97 11.77
CA PHE A 126 6.75 13.08 11.26
C PHE A 126 7.23 13.99 12.38
N THR A 127 8.27 14.77 12.10
CA THR A 127 8.75 15.86 12.94
C THR A 127 8.96 17.09 12.07
N VAL A 128 8.35 18.22 12.43
CA VAL A 128 8.58 19.49 11.73
C VAL A 128 9.95 20.04 12.11
N ILE A 129 10.76 20.37 11.11
CA ILE A 129 12.06 21.00 11.29
C ILE A 129 11.80 22.51 11.34
N GLN A 130 11.89 23.11 12.52
CA GLN A 130 11.87 24.57 12.65
C GLN A 130 13.23 25.12 12.21
N ARG A 131 13.22 26.01 11.21
CA ARG A 131 14.36 26.90 10.92
C ARG A 131 14.15 28.24 11.58
#